data_AF-A0A7K3Z741-F1
#
_entry.id   AF-A0A7K3Z741-F1
#
_cell.length_a   1.000
_cell.length_b   1.000
_cell.length_c   1.000
_cell.angle_alpha   90.00
_cell.angle_beta   90.00
_cell.angle_gamma   90.00
#
_symmetry.space_group_name_H-M   'P 1'
#
loop_
_entity.id
_entity.type
_entity.pdbx_description
1 polymer ?
#
loop_
_entity_poly.entity_id
_entity_poly.type
_entity_poly.pdbx_seq_one_letter_code
_entity_poly.pdbx_strand_id
1 'polypeptide(L)'
;MNKNSKIALSAITIFIIIFAAVAAIYYLPGNLAQPGSISLPTGNPPTTEIEIINNSAEKKLSISDLKQMALTTVTHTIKGETATYIGVTLTELLNKTDAPWDTGFIDIIAGDGYKVTINTYQSYNSTQYPGSEFILAFTKNGQWITDETEGPLKFIAPGLTSNYNIKCVAEIKLKPWTVTINGEVTDSAVIIGNNLTNYEVKTVTAAFAPGGEAQRTSDWTGISVMSILDSVGVSSSATKISVAAIDGYTREFTLDQVQSTGMLLGYQENGDALSPVDGQPYRLIVPTEEFKWGQNWVRWVSEITIS
;
A
#
# COMPACT_ATOMS: atom_id res chain seq x y z
N MET A 1 35.85 -48.31 -46.90
CA MET A 1 34.83 -47.26 -47.05
C MET A 1 33.48 -47.79 -46.60
N ASN A 2 33.17 -47.63 -45.31
CA ASN A 2 31.81 -47.50 -44.75
C ASN A 2 31.97 -47.14 -43.27
N LYS A 3 31.26 -46.10 -42.80
CA LYS A 3 31.40 -45.49 -41.47
C LYS A 3 30.77 -46.39 -40.38
N ASN A 4 31.59 -47.20 -39.74
CA ASN A 4 31.42 -47.73 -38.37
C ASN A 4 32.14 -46.75 -37.41
N SER A 5 31.87 -46.57 -36.12
CA SER A 5 30.92 -47.11 -35.14
C SER A 5 31.17 -46.35 -33.82
N LYS A 6 30.12 -46.23 -33.01
CA LYS A 6 30.06 -45.99 -31.55
C LYS A 6 31.40 -45.92 -30.77
N ILE A 7 31.56 -44.87 -29.96
CA ILE A 7 32.12 -44.96 -28.60
C ILE A 7 31.31 -44.04 -27.67
N ALA A 8 30.77 -44.64 -26.62
CA ALA A 8 30.28 -43.96 -25.42
C ALA A 8 31.24 -44.31 -24.27
N LEU A 9 31.69 -43.34 -23.47
CA LEU A 9 31.49 -43.28 -22.00
C LEU A 9 32.26 -42.11 -21.33
N SER A 10 31.54 -41.43 -20.43
CA SER A 10 31.96 -40.85 -19.14
C SER A 10 32.95 -39.68 -19.06
N ALA A 11 32.47 -38.52 -18.60
CA ALA A 11 32.85 -37.92 -17.31
C ALA A 11 32.20 -36.53 -17.06
N ILE A 12 31.43 -36.45 -15.96
CA ILE A 12 31.41 -35.39 -14.93
C ILE A 12 30.88 -33.99 -15.31
N THR A 13 29.64 -33.76 -14.85
CA THR A 13 29.07 -32.57 -14.20
C THR A 13 29.94 -31.31 -14.05
N ILE A 14 29.55 -30.19 -14.69
CA ILE A 14 29.53 -28.86 -14.06
C ILE A 14 28.26 -28.12 -14.52
N PHE A 15 27.40 -27.83 -13.56
CA PHE A 15 26.23 -26.96 -13.66
C PHE A 15 26.67 -25.59 -13.13
N ILE A 16 26.76 -24.54 -13.96
CA ILE A 16 26.77 -23.15 -13.47
C ILE A 16 25.82 -22.32 -14.34
N ILE A 17 24.61 -22.23 -13.81
CA ILE A 17 23.66 -21.11 -13.79
C ILE A 17 24.12 -19.89 -14.61
N ILE A 18 23.55 -19.75 -15.81
CA ILE A 18 23.47 -18.47 -16.54
C ILE A 18 22.07 -17.90 -16.25
N PHE A 19 21.88 -17.32 -15.07
CA PHE A 19 20.70 -16.52 -14.73
C PHE A 19 21.04 -15.52 -13.62
N ALA A 20 22.05 -14.68 -13.85
CA ALA A 20 22.42 -13.60 -12.93
C ALA A 20 22.81 -12.28 -13.61
N ALA A 21 22.68 -12.16 -14.93
CA ALA A 21 23.13 -10.96 -15.65
C ALA A 21 22.03 -9.90 -15.90
N VAL A 22 20.75 -10.22 -15.70
CA VAL A 22 19.66 -9.23 -15.88
C VAL A 22 19.27 -8.54 -14.57
N ALA A 23 19.45 -9.21 -13.42
CA ALA A 23 19.13 -8.62 -12.10
C ALA A 23 20.22 -7.65 -11.58
N ALA A 24 21.48 -7.82 -11.98
CA ALA A 24 22.59 -6.99 -11.50
C ALA A 24 22.65 -5.59 -12.13
N ILE A 25 21.96 -5.35 -13.26
CA ILE A 25 21.84 -4.00 -13.84
C ILE A 25 20.87 -3.13 -13.02
N TYR A 26 19.99 -3.72 -12.21
CA TYR A 26 19.07 -2.99 -11.32
C TYR A 26 19.65 -2.68 -9.93
N TYR A 27 20.85 -3.17 -9.59
CA TYR A 27 21.48 -2.98 -8.26
C TYR A 27 22.87 -2.32 -8.34
N LEU A 28 23.13 -1.53 -9.38
CA LEU A 28 24.17 -0.51 -9.26
C LEU A 28 23.57 0.66 -8.45
N PRO A 29 24.21 1.10 -7.34
CA PRO A 29 23.96 2.42 -6.81
C PRO A 29 24.50 3.41 -7.85
N GLY A 30 23.74 3.63 -8.92
CA GLY A 30 23.93 4.78 -9.77
C GLY A 30 23.85 5.97 -8.86
N ASN A 31 24.89 6.82 -8.88
CA ASN A 31 25.00 8.07 -8.14
C ASN A 31 23.60 8.65 -7.89
N LEU A 32 23.03 8.38 -6.70
CA LEU A 32 21.88 9.10 -6.24
C LEU A 32 22.42 10.51 -6.11
N ALA A 33 22.05 11.37 -7.05
CA ALA A 33 22.23 12.79 -6.86
C ALA A 33 21.67 13.07 -5.47
N GLN A 34 22.53 13.53 -4.56
CA GLN A 34 22.07 14.13 -3.31
C GLN A 34 20.89 15.03 -3.70
N PRO A 35 19.68 14.84 -3.13
CA PRO A 35 18.55 15.64 -3.56
C PRO A 35 18.97 17.10 -3.43
N GLY A 36 19.09 17.78 -4.56
CA GLY A 36 19.40 19.21 -4.57
C GLY A 36 18.39 19.88 -3.65
N SER A 37 18.85 20.79 -2.79
CA SER A 37 17.98 21.48 -1.85
C SER A 37 16.74 21.99 -2.59
N ILE A 38 15.56 21.49 -2.22
CA ILE A 38 14.30 21.91 -2.82
C ILE A 38 14.13 23.40 -2.54
N SER A 39 14.09 24.20 -3.60
CA SER A 39 13.93 25.65 -3.51
C SER A 39 12.47 26.02 -3.75
N LEU A 40 11.88 26.73 -2.78
CA LEU A 40 10.51 27.24 -2.89
C LEU A 40 10.52 28.65 -3.53
N PRO A 41 9.38 29.07 -4.13
CA PRO A 41 9.27 30.41 -4.70
C PRO A 41 9.49 31.49 -3.63
N THR A 42 10.02 32.64 -4.04
CA THR A 42 10.17 33.81 -3.17
C THR A 42 8.80 34.43 -2.84
N GLY A 43 8.72 35.19 -1.75
CA GLY A 43 7.48 35.82 -1.28
C GLY A 43 6.61 34.92 -0.41
N ASN A 44 5.48 35.46 0.03
CA ASN A 44 4.54 34.75 0.90
C ASN A 44 3.70 33.76 0.07
N PRO A 45 3.47 32.53 0.57
CA PRO A 45 2.53 31.62 -0.07
C PRO A 45 1.10 32.20 -0.02
N PRO A 46 0.22 31.80 -0.95
CA PRO A 46 -1.20 32.10 -0.86
C PRO A 46 -1.78 31.66 0.48
N THR A 47 -2.74 32.44 1.00
CA THR A 47 -3.43 32.11 2.25
C THR A 47 -4.54 31.13 1.95
N THR A 48 -4.35 29.89 2.36
CA THR A 48 -5.32 28.79 2.22
C THR A 48 -5.10 27.80 3.34
N GLU A 49 -6.16 27.07 3.66
CA GLU A 49 -6.09 25.90 4.54
C GLU A 49 -6.72 24.71 3.81
N ILE A 50 -6.15 23.52 4.03
CA ILE A 50 -6.79 22.26 3.68
C ILE A 50 -7.35 21.61 4.93
N GLU A 51 -8.56 21.07 4.81
CA GLU A 51 -9.18 20.31 5.88
C GLU A 51 -8.88 18.83 5.70
N ILE A 52 -8.28 18.21 6.71
CA ILE A 52 -8.02 16.77 6.78
C ILE A 52 -8.95 16.19 7.82
N ILE A 53 -9.90 15.39 7.37
CA ILE A 53 -11.01 14.91 8.17
C ILE A 53 -10.92 13.39 8.27
N ASN A 54 -10.99 12.86 9.48
CA ASN A 54 -11.25 11.45 9.73
C ASN A 54 -12.52 11.30 10.58
N ASN A 55 -12.93 10.07 10.90
CA ASN A 55 -14.18 9.83 11.63
C ASN A 55 -14.23 10.43 13.05
N SER A 56 -13.08 10.84 13.61
CA SER A 56 -12.96 11.30 15.01
C SER A 56 -12.44 12.72 15.15
N ALA A 57 -11.81 13.29 14.11
CA ALA A 57 -11.13 14.58 14.19
C ALA A 57 -11.06 15.29 12.83
N GLU A 58 -10.94 16.61 12.92
CA GLU A 58 -10.65 17.51 11.80
C GLU A 58 -9.36 18.28 12.12
N LYS A 59 -8.46 18.35 11.14
CA LYS A 59 -7.19 19.08 11.22
C LYS A 59 -7.09 20.03 10.03
N LYS A 60 -6.88 21.32 10.30
CA LYS A 60 -6.61 22.31 9.26
C LYS A 60 -5.11 22.53 9.13
N LEU A 61 -4.62 22.54 7.90
CA LEU A 61 -3.21 22.81 7.61
C LEU A 61 -3.10 23.94 6.58
N SER A 62 -2.29 24.94 6.89
CA SER A 62 -1.91 25.98 5.93
C SER A 62 -0.74 25.52 5.05
N ILE A 63 -0.47 26.24 3.94
CA ILE A 63 0.76 26.02 3.17
C ILE A 63 2.01 26.22 4.06
N SER A 64 1.96 27.11 5.05
CA SER A 64 3.07 27.31 5.99
C SER A 64 3.33 26.09 6.86
N ASP A 65 2.31 25.30 7.18
CA ASP A 65 2.46 24.04 7.91
C ASP A 65 2.98 22.94 6.99
N LEU A 66 2.42 22.81 5.78
CA LEU A 66 2.84 21.82 4.78
C LEU A 66 4.33 21.97 4.40
N LYS A 67 4.83 23.22 4.32
CA LYS A 67 6.24 23.52 4.03
C LYS A 67 7.23 23.02 5.09
N GLN A 68 6.77 22.70 6.30
CA GLN A 68 7.62 22.15 7.36
C GLN A 68 7.77 20.63 7.26
N MET A 69 7.02 19.98 6.38
CA MET A 69 7.10 18.54 6.12
C MET A 69 8.17 18.22 5.07
N ALA A 70 8.48 16.92 4.91
CA ALA A 70 9.37 16.48 3.84
C ALA A 70 8.75 16.79 2.46
N LEU A 71 9.46 17.57 1.65
CA LEU A 71 9.01 18.00 0.33
C LEU A 71 9.47 17.05 -0.77
N THR A 72 8.67 16.96 -1.83
CA THR A 72 8.94 16.12 -3.00
C THR A 72 8.69 16.93 -4.27
N THR A 73 9.55 16.71 -5.26
CA THR A 73 9.45 17.32 -6.59
C THR A 73 8.99 16.27 -7.59
N VAL A 74 7.89 16.54 -8.30
CA VAL A 74 7.32 15.64 -9.30
C VAL A 74 7.18 16.39 -10.62
N THR A 75 7.73 15.83 -11.71
CA THR A 75 7.49 16.34 -13.07
C THR A 75 6.48 15.45 -13.76
N HIS A 76 5.33 16.02 -14.13
CA HIS A 76 4.20 15.25 -14.66
C HIS A 76 3.50 15.97 -15.81
N THR A 77 3.04 15.19 -16.80
CA THR A 77 2.31 15.68 -17.98
C THR A 77 0.81 15.46 -17.80
N ILE A 78 0.04 16.54 -17.72
CA ILE A 78 -1.42 16.50 -17.61
C ILE A 78 -2.01 17.06 -18.89
N LYS A 79 -2.76 16.23 -19.64
CA LYS A 79 -3.43 16.64 -20.90
C LYS A 79 -2.50 17.35 -21.91
N GLY A 80 -1.26 16.89 -22.01
CA GLY A 80 -0.24 17.42 -22.93
C GLY A 80 0.61 18.56 -22.35
N GLU A 81 0.30 19.07 -21.16
CA GLU A 81 1.12 20.07 -20.48
C GLU A 81 2.04 19.42 -19.45
N THR A 82 3.36 19.51 -19.66
CA THR A 82 4.37 19.08 -18.69
C THR A 82 4.70 20.22 -17.74
N ALA A 83 4.65 19.94 -16.44
CA ALA A 83 5.07 20.88 -15.41
C ALA A 83 5.77 20.16 -14.27
N THR A 84 6.59 20.92 -13.54
CA THR A 84 7.25 20.48 -12.32
C THR A 84 6.51 21.03 -11.11
N TYR A 85 6.13 20.15 -10.21
CA TYR A 85 5.36 20.44 -9.01
C TYR A 85 6.20 20.17 -7.77
N ILE A 86 6.01 20.98 -6.72
CA ILE A 86 6.59 20.72 -5.40
C ILE A 86 5.44 20.68 -4.38
N GLY A 87 5.50 19.67 -3.52
CA GLY A 87 4.47 19.43 -2.50
C GLY A 87 4.92 18.44 -1.44
N VAL A 88 3.96 17.99 -0.64
CA VAL A 88 4.14 16.92 0.34
C VAL A 88 3.52 15.64 -0.22
N THR A 89 4.18 14.49 -0.05
CA THR A 89 3.56 13.20 -0.44
C THR A 89 2.34 12.92 0.44
N LEU A 90 1.34 12.22 -0.10
CA LEU A 90 0.20 11.81 0.73
C LEU A 90 0.64 10.90 1.89
N THR A 91 1.65 10.05 1.68
CA THR A 91 2.22 9.21 2.74
C THR A 91 2.80 10.05 3.89
N GLU A 92 3.60 11.08 3.58
CA GLU A 92 4.12 12.01 4.60
C GLU A 92 2.99 12.80 5.28
N LEU A 93 1.99 13.24 4.51
CA LEU A 93 0.84 13.96 5.03
C LEU A 93 0.10 13.10 6.07
N LEU A 94 -0.20 11.83 5.76
CA LEU A 94 -0.86 10.90 6.68
C LEU A 94 -0.05 10.69 7.96
N ASN A 95 1.27 10.52 7.84
CA ASN A 95 2.18 10.36 8.97
C ASN A 95 2.22 11.57 9.91
N LYS A 96 2.00 12.79 9.39
CA LYS A 96 2.03 14.04 10.17
C LYS A 96 0.64 14.53 10.62
N THR A 97 -0.42 13.83 10.23
CA THR A 97 -1.82 14.23 10.49
C THR A 97 -2.56 13.29 11.41
N ASP A 98 -1.83 12.42 12.11
CA ASP A 98 -2.39 11.47 13.08
C ASP A 98 -3.47 10.59 12.40
N ALA A 99 -3.22 10.23 11.13
CA ALA A 99 -4.13 9.38 10.37
C ALA A 99 -4.34 8.06 11.13
N PRO A 100 -5.61 7.62 11.33
CA PRO A 100 -5.89 6.34 11.97
C PRO A 100 -5.16 5.19 11.27
N TRP A 101 -4.67 4.21 12.03
CA TRP A 101 -3.90 3.10 11.49
C TRP A 101 -4.69 2.28 10.45
N ASP A 102 -6.01 2.31 10.56
CA ASP A 102 -6.99 1.63 9.72
C ASP A 102 -7.44 2.48 8.52
N THR A 103 -6.81 3.63 8.27
CA THR A 103 -7.07 4.45 7.09
C THR A 103 -6.77 3.63 5.84
N GLY A 104 -7.77 3.49 4.99
CA GLY A 104 -7.63 2.75 3.74
C GLY A 104 -7.98 3.52 2.49
N PHE A 105 -9.00 4.38 2.55
CA PHE A 105 -9.42 5.18 1.39
C PHE A 105 -9.27 6.66 1.69
N ILE A 106 -8.92 7.43 0.66
CA ILE A 106 -8.63 8.85 0.75
C ILE A 106 -9.47 9.53 -0.33
N ASP A 107 -10.53 10.22 0.09
CA ASP A 107 -11.30 11.09 -0.78
C ASP A 107 -10.57 12.43 -0.86
N ILE A 108 -10.25 12.87 -2.09
CA ILE A 108 -9.61 14.15 -2.37
C ILE A 108 -10.65 15.01 -3.07
N ILE A 109 -11.00 16.13 -2.43
CA ILE A 109 -12.17 16.92 -2.78
C ILE A 109 -11.72 18.35 -3.12
N ALA A 110 -12.11 18.80 -4.30
CA ALA A 110 -11.92 20.18 -4.75
C ALA A 110 -12.97 21.10 -4.13
N GLY A 111 -12.68 22.41 -4.10
CA GLY A 111 -13.61 23.43 -3.59
C GLY A 111 -14.95 23.51 -4.34
N ASP A 112 -15.04 22.99 -5.57
CA ASP A 112 -16.28 22.87 -6.33
C ASP A 112 -17.07 21.57 -6.04
N GLY A 113 -16.57 20.73 -5.14
CA GLY A 113 -17.15 19.44 -4.77
C GLY A 113 -16.73 18.28 -5.67
N TYR A 114 -15.92 18.49 -6.71
CA TYR A 114 -15.37 17.39 -7.50
C TYR A 114 -14.49 16.50 -6.61
N LYS A 115 -14.65 15.19 -6.76
CA LYS A 115 -14.04 14.21 -5.87
C LYS A 115 -13.48 13.02 -6.62
N VAL A 116 -12.28 12.61 -6.21
CA VAL A 116 -11.72 11.30 -6.53
C VAL A 116 -11.38 10.55 -5.25
N THR A 117 -11.39 9.23 -5.31
CA THR A 117 -11.00 8.38 -4.19
C THR A 117 -9.81 7.53 -4.63
N ILE A 118 -8.74 7.57 -3.84
CA ILE A 118 -7.62 6.63 -3.94
C ILE A 118 -7.55 5.80 -2.65
N ASN A 119 -6.60 4.87 -2.56
CA ASN A 119 -6.32 4.14 -1.34
C ASN A 119 -4.87 4.32 -0.84
N THR A 120 -4.64 3.96 0.42
CA THR A 120 -3.32 4.07 1.07
C THR A 120 -2.27 3.20 0.42
N TYR A 121 -2.64 2.04 -0.15
CA TYR A 121 -1.75 1.24 -0.99
C TYR A 121 -1.25 2.01 -2.21
N GLN A 122 -2.13 2.68 -2.97
CA GLN A 122 -1.73 3.50 -4.11
C GLN A 122 -0.83 4.66 -3.70
N SER A 123 -1.15 5.35 -2.60
CA SER A 123 -0.31 6.41 -2.03
C SER A 123 1.09 5.90 -1.70
N TYR A 124 1.20 4.80 -0.97
CA TYR A 124 2.48 4.20 -0.61
C TYR A 124 3.24 3.68 -1.83
N ASN A 125 2.57 2.97 -2.73
CA ASN A 125 3.21 2.39 -3.91
C ASN A 125 3.75 3.47 -4.85
N SER A 126 3.12 4.66 -4.88
CA SER A 126 3.63 5.81 -5.63
C SER A 126 5.03 6.26 -5.18
N THR A 127 5.40 6.04 -3.91
CA THR A 127 6.72 6.42 -3.37
C THR A 127 7.83 5.44 -3.69
N GLN A 128 7.50 4.27 -4.25
CA GLN A 128 8.48 3.26 -4.65
C GLN A 128 9.17 3.61 -5.98
N TYR A 129 8.57 4.53 -6.75
CA TYR A 129 9.04 4.91 -8.07
C TYR A 129 9.36 6.41 -8.10
N PRO A 130 10.65 6.79 -8.00
CA PRO A 130 11.04 8.19 -7.98
C PRO A 130 10.45 9.00 -9.14
N GLY A 131 9.81 10.13 -8.83
CA GLY A 131 9.13 10.99 -9.79
C GLY A 131 7.68 10.58 -10.11
N SER A 132 7.16 9.52 -9.50
CA SER A 132 5.77 9.08 -9.64
C SER A 132 4.93 9.28 -8.37
N GLU A 133 5.49 9.98 -7.38
CA GLU A 133 4.88 10.16 -6.07
C GLU A 133 3.56 10.94 -6.16
N PHE A 134 2.58 10.51 -5.37
CA PHE A 134 1.33 11.24 -5.21
C PHE A 134 1.56 12.37 -4.23
N ILE A 135 1.41 13.62 -4.70
CA ILE A 135 1.72 14.80 -3.90
C ILE A 135 0.54 15.77 -3.83
N LEU A 136 0.38 16.40 -2.66
CA LEU A 136 -0.36 17.63 -2.51
C LEU A 136 0.58 18.79 -2.81
N ALA A 137 0.53 19.28 -4.05
CA ALA A 137 1.38 20.33 -4.57
C ALA A 137 0.86 21.72 -4.23
N PHE A 138 1.79 22.63 -3.95
CA PHE A 138 1.53 24.05 -3.74
C PHE A 138 2.46 24.95 -4.58
N THR A 139 3.34 24.34 -5.39
CA THR A 139 4.10 25.05 -6.44
C THR A 139 3.97 24.36 -7.80
N LYS A 140 4.07 25.16 -8.87
CA LYS A 140 4.13 24.72 -10.27
C LYS A 140 5.17 25.57 -11.00
N ASN A 141 6.13 24.94 -11.66
CA ASN A 141 7.21 25.57 -12.43
C ASN A 141 7.94 26.69 -11.66
N GLY A 142 8.24 26.44 -10.38
CA GLY A 142 8.96 27.37 -9.52
C GLY A 142 8.14 28.58 -9.05
N GLN A 143 6.82 28.58 -9.25
CA GLN A 143 5.89 29.62 -8.79
C GLN A 143 4.86 29.02 -7.83
N TRP A 144 4.29 29.84 -6.93
CA TRP A 144 3.15 29.44 -6.11
C TRP A 144 1.94 29.14 -7.01
N ILE A 145 1.20 28.07 -6.70
CA ILE A 145 -0.10 27.84 -7.34
C ILE A 145 -1.10 28.76 -6.64
N THR A 146 -1.94 29.44 -7.41
CA THR A 146 -2.93 30.43 -6.95
C THR A 146 -4.31 30.04 -7.46
N ASP A 147 -5.36 30.71 -7.00
CA ASP A 147 -6.73 30.49 -7.52
C ASP A 147 -6.81 30.68 -9.04
N GLU A 148 -6.07 31.67 -9.57
CA GLU A 148 -5.97 31.93 -11.01
C GLU A 148 -5.22 30.83 -11.79
N THR A 149 -4.41 30.04 -11.08
CA THR A 149 -3.53 29.00 -11.66
C THR A 149 -3.84 27.60 -11.14
N GLU A 150 -5.11 27.32 -10.86
CA GLU A 150 -5.63 25.98 -10.54
C GLU A 150 -5.35 25.48 -9.11
N GLY A 151 -5.05 26.39 -8.17
CA GLY A 151 -4.71 26.06 -6.79
C GLY A 151 -5.60 26.76 -5.77
N PRO A 152 -5.05 27.14 -4.60
CA PRO A 152 -3.63 27.15 -4.23
C PRO A 152 -3.02 25.78 -3.90
N LEU A 153 -3.86 24.76 -3.68
CA LEU A 153 -3.45 23.37 -3.53
C LEU A 153 -3.92 22.54 -4.70
N LYS A 154 -3.04 21.68 -5.22
CA LYS A 154 -3.32 20.80 -6.35
C LYS A 154 -2.84 19.39 -6.04
N PHE A 155 -3.71 18.40 -6.18
CA PHE A 155 -3.30 17.01 -6.08
C PHE A 155 -2.75 16.52 -7.41
N ILE A 156 -1.56 15.92 -7.37
CA ILE A 156 -0.86 15.36 -8.52
C ILE A 156 -0.70 13.85 -8.28
N ALA A 157 -1.20 13.04 -9.22
CA ALA A 157 -1.18 11.59 -9.12
C ALA A 157 -0.65 10.96 -10.42
N PRO A 158 0.68 10.91 -10.60
CA PRO A 158 1.28 10.29 -11.77
C PRO A 158 0.85 8.83 -11.92
N GLY A 159 0.70 8.36 -13.17
CA GLY A 159 0.27 6.98 -13.44
C GLY A 159 -1.23 6.73 -13.29
N LEU A 160 -2.00 7.64 -12.69
CA LEU A 160 -3.46 7.63 -12.75
C LEU A 160 -3.98 8.45 -13.94
N THR A 161 -5.24 8.22 -14.31
CA THR A 161 -5.89 8.97 -15.38
C THR A 161 -5.97 10.46 -15.03
N SER A 162 -5.96 11.33 -16.05
CA SER A 162 -5.83 12.78 -15.83
C SER A 162 -6.84 13.40 -14.88
N ASN A 163 -8.03 12.81 -14.73
CA ASN A 163 -9.08 13.25 -13.80
C ASN A 163 -8.73 13.07 -12.31
N TYR A 164 -7.72 12.26 -11.97
CA TYR A 164 -7.19 12.17 -10.61
C TYR A 164 -6.28 13.34 -10.22
N ASN A 165 -5.92 14.23 -11.16
CA ASN A 165 -5.16 15.42 -10.85
C ASN A 165 -6.14 16.55 -10.49
N ILE A 166 -6.31 16.80 -9.20
CA ILE A 166 -7.37 17.66 -8.66
C ILE A 166 -6.85 19.07 -8.43
N LYS A 167 -7.54 20.05 -9.00
CA LYS A 167 -7.28 21.48 -8.81
C LYS A 167 -8.02 21.98 -7.57
N CYS A 168 -7.54 23.08 -6.98
CA CYS A 168 -8.25 23.74 -5.87
C CYS A 168 -8.67 22.77 -4.75
N VAL A 169 -7.76 21.91 -4.31
CA VAL A 169 -8.04 20.91 -3.26
C VAL A 169 -8.40 21.63 -1.95
N ALA A 170 -9.57 21.33 -1.42
CA ALA A 170 -10.12 21.96 -0.22
C ALA A 170 -10.20 20.99 0.97
N GLU A 171 -10.58 19.73 0.70
CA GLU A 171 -10.74 18.71 1.75
C GLU A 171 -10.06 17.39 1.35
N ILE A 172 -9.50 16.72 2.34
CA ILE A 172 -9.08 15.32 2.28
C ILE A 172 -9.85 14.56 3.36
N LYS A 173 -10.66 13.57 2.96
CA LYS A 173 -11.38 12.71 3.91
C LYS A 173 -10.75 11.32 3.96
N LEU A 174 -10.27 10.97 5.14
CA LEU A 174 -9.70 9.67 5.46
C LEU A 174 -10.82 8.73 5.88
N LYS A 175 -10.89 7.58 5.22
CA LYS A 175 -11.90 6.55 5.44
C LYS A 175 -11.27 5.23 5.85
N PRO A 176 -11.96 4.45 6.68
CA PRO A 176 -11.47 3.15 7.11
C PRO A 176 -11.32 2.20 5.92
N TRP A 177 -10.31 1.33 5.99
CA TRP A 177 -10.15 0.18 5.11
C TRP A 177 -11.32 -0.79 5.26
N THR A 178 -11.64 -1.54 4.21
CA THR A 178 -12.70 -2.53 4.24
C THR A 178 -12.19 -3.89 3.78
N VAL A 179 -12.57 -4.94 4.48
CA VAL A 179 -12.34 -6.33 4.06
C VAL A 179 -13.68 -7.01 3.84
N THR A 180 -13.95 -7.39 2.59
CA THR A 180 -15.19 -8.09 2.21
C THR A 180 -15.06 -9.59 2.49
N ILE A 181 -16.06 -10.18 3.13
CA ILE A 181 -16.16 -11.61 3.39
C ILE A 181 -17.37 -12.15 2.64
N ASN A 182 -17.16 -13.05 1.67
CA ASN A 182 -18.22 -13.53 0.78
C ASN A 182 -17.98 -14.96 0.28
N GLY A 183 -18.81 -15.43 -0.66
CA GLY A 183 -18.72 -16.77 -1.25
C GLY A 183 -19.78 -17.71 -0.67
N GLU A 184 -19.40 -18.95 -0.38
CA GLU A 184 -20.28 -19.98 0.18
C GLU A 184 -20.55 -19.78 1.68
N VAL A 185 -21.23 -18.68 2.01
CA VAL A 185 -21.58 -18.26 3.37
C VAL A 185 -23.07 -17.93 3.48
N THR A 186 -23.62 -18.02 4.70
CA THR A 186 -25.02 -17.66 4.95
C THR A 186 -25.19 -16.14 4.92
N ASP A 187 -24.30 -15.42 5.60
CA ASP A 187 -24.35 -13.97 5.74
C ASP A 187 -23.01 -13.36 5.32
N SER A 188 -22.96 -12.75 4.13
CA SER A 188 -21.77 -11.97 3.73
C SER A 188 -21.54 -10.81 4.70
N ALA A 189 -20.28 -10.52 4.99
CA ALA A 189 -19.90 -9.48 5.95
C ALA A 189 -18.87 -8.52 5.37
N VAL A 190 -18.75 -7.34 5.98
CA VAL A 190 -17.68 -6.37 5.68
C VAL A 190 -17.07 -5.93 6.99
N ILE A 191 -15.78 -6.17 7.16
CA ILE A 191 -15.00 -5.63 8.27
C ILE A 191 -14.63 -4.20 7.89
N ILE A 192 -14.97 -3.23 8.74
CA ILE A 192 -14.73 -1.81 8.49
C ILE A 192 -13.75 -1.27 9.53
N GLY A 193 -12.57 -0.91 9.06
CA GLY A 193 -11.54 -0.26 9.85
C GLY A 193 -11.20 -1.06 11.11
N ASN A 194 -11.16 -0.39 12.25
CA ASN A 194 -10.88 -0.97 13.56
C ASN A 194 -12.11 -1.55 14.30
N ASN A 195 -13.28 -1.70 13.66
CA ASN A 195 -14.45 -2.31 14.29
C ASN A 195 -14.32 -3.85 14.33
N LEU A 196 -13.65 -4.33 15.38
CA LEU A 196 -13.26 -5.74 15.52
C LEU A 196 -13.96 -6.46 16.69
N THR A 197 -14.94 -5.82 17.31
CA THR A 197 -15.59 -6.29 18.55
C THR A 197 -16.31 -7.64 18.43
N ASN A 198 -16.66 -8.04 17.22
CA ASN A 198 -17.36 -9.31 16.93
C ASN A 198 -16.40 -10.49 16.69
N TYR A 199 -15.09 -10.26 16.68
CA TYR A 199 -14.10 -11.27 16.31
C TYR A 199 -13.13 -11.52 17.45
N GLU A 200 -12.60 -12.75 17.50
CA GLU A 200 -11.61 -13.12 18.50
C GLU A 200 -10.25 -12.50 18.12
N VAL A 201 -9.75 -11.57 18.94
CA VAL A 201 -8.40 -11.00 18.77
C VAL A 201 -7.36 -11.92 19.40
N LYS A 202 -6.30 -12.22 18.66
CA LYS A 202 -5.17 -13.03 19.12
C LYS A 202 -3.84 -12.34 18.83
N THR A 203 -2.87 -12.61 19.69
CA THR A 203 -1.45 -12.32 19.45
C THR A 203 -0.68 -13.64 19.34
N VAL A 204 0.10 -13.79 18.28
CA VAL A 204 0.91 -14.99 18.01
C VAL A 204 2.35 -14.61 17.73
N THR A 205 3.30 -15.31 18.35
CA THR A 205 4.72 -15.17 18.01
C THR A 205 5.03 -16.04 16.80
N ALA A 206 5.49 -15.45 15.69
CA ALA A 206 5.77 -16.19 14.47
C ALA A 206 6.95 -15.62 13.69
N ALA A 207 7.70 -16.54 13.06
CA ALA A 207 8.74 -16.18 12.10
C ALA A 207 8.10 -15.77 10.77
N PHE A 208 8.62 -14.70 10.18
CA PHE A 208 8.23 -14.16 8.89
C PHE A 208 9.47 -13.99 8.00
N ALA A 209 9.41 -14.55 6.79
CA ALA A 209 10.46 -14.49 5.79
C ALA A 209 9.90 -13.77 4.54
N PRO A 210 9.92 -12.42 4.49
CA PRO A 210 9.26 -11.64 3.43
C PRO A 210 9.82 -11.89 2.02
N GLY A 211 11.08 -12.31 1.92
CA GLY A 211 11.82 -12.36 0.65
C GLY A 211 12.35 -10.97 0.28
N GLY A 212 13.67 -10.85 0.12
CA GLY A 212 14.34 -9.57 -0.09
C GLY A 212 14.84 -8.89 1.20
N GLU A 213 14.31 -9.28 2.36
CA GLU A 213 14.79 -8.87 3.69
C GLU A 213 15.13 -10.10 4.55
N ALA A 214 15.83 -9.87 5.66
CA ALA A 214 16.12 -10.91 6.63
C ALA A 214 14.83 -11.47 7.25
N GLN A 215 14.82 -12.78 7.51
CA GLN A 215 13.76 -13.39 8.32
C GLN A 215 13.76 -12.75 9.71
N ARG A 216 12.58 -12.48 10.25
CA ARG A 216 12.39 -11.94 11.60
C ARG A 216 11.30 -12.71 12.34
N THR A 217 11.37 -12.72 13.66
CA THR A 217 10.33 -13.28 14.53
C THR A 217 9.77 -12.15 15.37
N SER A 218 8.44 -12.00 15.34
CA SER A 218 7.72 -10.90 15.96
C SER A 218 6.43 -11.40 16.59
N ASP A 219 5.83 -10.57 17.45
CA ASP A 219 4.49 -10.78 17.98
C ASP A 219 3.46 -10.12 17.06
N TRP A 220 2.63 -10.93 16.42
CA TRP A 220 1.64 -10.48 15.45
C TRP A 220 0.26 -10.47 16.08
N THR A 221 -0.43 -9.32 16.04
CA THR A 221 -1.80 -9.21 16.56
C THR A 221 -2.80 -8.99 15.45
N GLY A 222 -3.93 -9.69 15.53
CA GLY A 222 -4.96 -9.73 14.51
C GLY A 222 -6.25 -10.36 15.01
N ILE A 223 -7.28 -10.34 14.18
CA ILE A 223 -8.48 -11.16 14.42
C ILE A 223 -8.28 -12.56 13.84
N SER A 224 -8.77 -13.58 14.53
CA SER A 224 -8.69 -14.96 14.06
C SER A 224 -9.53 -15.14 12.80
N VAL A 225 -8.91 -15.65 11.73
CA VAL A 225 -9.64 -15.98 10.49
C VAL A 225 -10.74 -16.99 10.77
N MET A 226 -10.51 -17.95 11.67
CA MET A 226 -11.55 -18.89 12.11
C MET A 226 -12.76 -18.18 12.70
N SER A 227 -12.55 -17.18 13.58
CA SER A 227 -13.66 -16.41 14.16
C SER A 227 -14.44 -15.59 13.12
N ILE A 228 -13.78 -15.17 12.02
CA ILE A 228 -14.46 -14.54 10.89
C ILE A 228 -15.38 -15.55 10.21
N LEU A 229 -14.86 -16.76 9.93
CA LEU A 229 -15.64 -17.83 9.29
C LEU A 229 -16.84 -18.25 10.15
N ASP A 230 -16.65 -18.37 11.46
CA ASP A 230 -17.74 -18.69 12.40
C ASP A 230 -18.85 -17.61 12.39
N SER A 231 -18.48 -16.34 12.16
CA SER A 231 -19.44 -15.22 12.16
C SER A 231 -20.33 -15.15 10.92
N VAL A 232 -19.93 -15.77 9.80
CA VAL A 232 -20.63 -15.67 8.49
C VAL A 232 -21.40 -16.93 8.11
N GLY A 233 -21.28 -18.00 8.91
CA GLY A 233 -21.99 -19.26 8.68
C GLY A 233 -21.56 -19.95 7.39
N VAL A 234 -20.32 -20.44 7.35
CA VAL A 234 -19.73 -21.16 6.20
C VAL A 234 -20.55 -22.41 5.82
N SER A 235 -20.79 -22.58 4.51
CA SER A 235 -21.48 -23.77 3.98
C SER A 235 -20.69 -25.05 4.25
N SER A 236 -21.40 -26.16 4.50
CA SER A 236 -20.78 -27.48 4.64
C SER A 236 -20.14 -28.01 3.34
N SER A 237 -20.43 -27.38 2.19
CA SER A 237 -19.79 -27.69 0.90
C SER A 237 -18.45 -27.00 0.71
N ALA A 238 -18.19 -25.91 1.45
CA ALA A 238 -16.98 -25.14 1.29
C ALA A 238 -15.75 -25.94 1.74
N THR A 239 -14.64 -25.76 1.04
CA THR A 239 -13.41 -26.53 1.27
C THR A 239 -12.18 -25.64 1.48
N LYS A 240 -12.25 -24.37 1.07
CA LYS A 240 -11.13 -23.44 1.13
C LYS A 240 -11.58 -21.97 1.29
N ILE A 241 -10.60 -21.13 1.59
CA ILE A 241 -10.69 -19.68 1.45
C ILE A 241 -9.71 -19.22 0.36
N SER A 242 -10.04 -18.13 -0.31
CA SER A 242 -9.14 -17.32 -1.14
C SER A 242 -9.02 -15.94 -0.51
N VAL A 243 -7.80 -15.55 -0.13
CA VAL A 243 -7.50 -14.25 0.46
C VAL A 243 -6.88 -13.37 -0.62
N ALA A 244 -7.51 -12.24 -0.89
CA ALA A 244 -7.10 -11.30 -1.94
C ALA A 244 -6.58 -9.99 -1.35
N ALA A 245 -5.48 -9.51 -1.92
CA ALA A 245 -4.98 -8.16 -1.74
C ALA A 245 -5.67 -7.19 -2.70
N ILE A 246 -5.65 -5.90 -2.36
CA ILE A 246 -6.22 -4.84 -3.22
C ILE A 246 -5.56 -4.72 -4.60
N ASP A 247 -4.34 -5.25 -4.75
CA ASP A 247 -3.57 -5.26 -6.00
C ASP A 247 -3.89 -6.45 -6.91
N GLY A 248 -4.78 -7.35 -6.46
CA GLY A 248 -5.19 -8.56 -7.17
C GLY A 248 -4.36 -9.80 -6.84
N TYR A 249 -3.35 -9.72 -5.98
CA TYR A 249 -2.66 -10.91 -5.49
C TYR A 249 -3.58 -11.77 -4.65
N THR A 250 -3.60 -13.08 -4.89
CA THR A 250 -4.46 -14.02 -4.16
C THR A 250 -3.68 -15.21 -3.63
N ARG A 251 -4.12 -15.75 -2.49
CA ARG A 251 -3.66 -17.03 -1.95
C ARG A 251 -4.81 -17.83 -1.39
N GLU A 252 -4.78 -19.12 -1.69
CA GLU A 252 -5.78 -20.07 -1.21
C GLU A 252 -5.24 -20.93 -0.08
N PHE A 253 -6.13 -21.24 0.87
CA PHE A 253 -5.87 -22.16 1.96
C PHE A 253 -7.09 -23.04 2.19
N THR A 254 -6.88 -24.34 2.44
CA THR A 254 -7.99 -25.23 2.81
C THR A 254 -8.55 -24.83 4.18
N LEU A 255 -9.82 -25.16 4.46
CA LEU A 255 -10.40 -24.92 5.79
C LEU A 255 -9.62 -25.65 6.89
N ASP A 256 -9.09 -26.85 6.61
CA ASP A 256 -8.20 -27.57 7.51
C ASP A 256 -6.91 -26.77 7.82
N GLN A 257 -6.32 -26.11 6.81
CA GLN A 257 -5.17 -25.23 7.01
C GLN A 257 -5.55 -24.01 7.85
N VAL A 258 -6.69 -23.37 7.58
CA VAL A 258 -7.17 -22.23 8.39
C VAL A 258 -7.30 -22.64 9.86
N GLN A 259 -7.92 -23.81 10.12
CA GLN A 259 -8.14 -24.32 11.47
C GLN A 259 -6.83 -24.69 12.18
N SER A 260 -5.90 -25.36 11.48
CA SER A 260 -4.69 -25.91 12.09
C SER A 260 -3.56 -24.90 12.27
N THR A 261 -3.55 -23.82 11.49
CA THR A 261 -2.44 -22.84 11.48
C THR A 261 -2.65 -21.68 12.44
N GLY A 262 -3.88 -21.41 12.90
CA GLY A 262 -4.16 -20.24 13.73
C GLY A 262 -4.02 -18.92 12.97
N MET A 263 -4.38 -18.91 11.68
CA MET A 263 -4.32 -17.72 10.80
C MET A 263 -5.01 -16.50 11.42
N LEU A 264 -4.37 -15.33 11.22
CA LEU A 264 -4.93 -14.04 11.61
C LEU A 264 -5.07 -13.13 10.40
N LEU A 265 -6.13 -12.33 10.39
CA LEU A 265 -6.15 -11.05 9.69
C LEU A 265 -5.45 -10.04 10.62
N GLY A 266 -4.13 -9.90 10.43
CA GLY A 266 -3.23 -9.13 11.28
C GLY A 266 -3.20 -7.65 10.96
N TYR A 267 -3.05 -6.84 12.01
CA TYR A 267 -2.96 -5.38 11.91
C TYR A 267 -1.86 -4.76 12.80
N GLN A 268 -1.17 -5.56 13.62
CA GLN A 268 -0.01 -5.10 14.39
C GLN A 268 1.16 -6.08 14.33
N GLU A 269 2.37 -5.52 14.42
CA GLU A 269 3.64 -6.23 14.65
C GLU A 269 4.32 -5.60 15.88
N ASN A 270 4.63 -6.41 16.90
CA ASN A 270 5.26 -5.99 18.15
C ASN A 270 4.52 -4.86 18.90
N GLY A 271 3.19 -4.83 18.79
CA GLY A 271 2.33 -3.83 19.43
C GLY A 271 2.10 -2.55 18.62
N ASP A 272 2.90 -2.32 17.57
CA ASP A 272 2.72 -1.19 16.66
C ASP A 272 1.86 -1.60 15.46
N ALA A 273 1.08 -0.65 14.93
CA ALA A 273 0.35 -0.89 13.69
C ALA A 273 1.31 -1.24 12.55
N LEU A 274 0.86 -2.09 11.63
CA LEU A 274 1.66 -2.42 10.45
C LEU A 274 2.07 -1.15 9.71
N SER A 275 3.30 -1.14 9.20
CA SER A 275 3.76 -0.11 8.29
C SER A 275 3.13 -0.31 6.90
N PRO A 276 3.09 0.74 6.05
CA PRO A 276 2.63 0.58 4.67
C PRO A 276 3.37 -0.53 3.90
N VAL A 277 4.70 -0.65 4.06
CA VAL A 277 5.49 -1.71 3.41
C VAL A 277 5.10 -3.12 3.89
N ASP A 278 4.65 -3.20 5.14
CA ASP A 278 4.18 -4.41 5.80
C ASP A 278 2.68 -4.73 5.57
N GLY A 279 2.01 -3.98 4.70
CA GLY A 279 0.63 -4.29 4.32
C GLY A 279 -0.42 -3.63 5.20
N GLN A 280 -0.12 -2.50 5.83
CA GLN A 280 -1.12 -1.68 6.52
C GLN A 280 -2.35 -1.42 5.64
N PRO A 281 -3.59 -1.50 6.18
CA PRO A 281 -3.91 -1.86 7.56
C PRO A 281 -3.96 -3.35 7.88
N TYR A 282 -4.25 -4.20 6.90
CA TYR A 282 -4.47 -5.63 7.12
C TYR A 282 -3.57 -6.51 6.26
N ARG A 283 -2.89 -7.45 6.92
CA ARG A 283 -2.10 -8.52 6.30
C ARG A 283 -2.57 -9.88 6.82
N LEU A 284 -2.61 -10.89 5.95
CA LEU A 284 -2.78 -12.28 6.39
C LEU A 284 -1.50 -12.75 7.10
N ILE A 285 -1.65 -13.27 8.31
CA ILE A 285 -0.57 -13.89 9.09
C ILE A 285 -0.85 -15.40 9.16
N VAL A 286 0.12 -16.21 8.70
CA VAL A 286 0.05 -17.67 8.76
C VAL A 286 1.19 -18.16 9.66
N PRO A 287 0.97 -18.31 10.98
CA PRO A 287 2.04 -18.41 11.96
C PRO A 287 2.62 -19.82 12.09
N THR A 288 3.11 -20.38 10.98
CA THR A 288 3.76 -21.70 10.95
C THR A 288 5.10 -21.66 10.20
N GLU A 289 5.99 -22.59 10.54
CA GLU A 289 7.27 -22.74 9.85
C GLU A 289 7.11 -23.11 8.36
N GLU A 290 6.06 -23.85 8.01
CA GLU A 290 5.73 -24.21 6.62
C GLU A 290 5.32 -22.98 5.80
N PHE A 291 4.53 -22.06 6.39
CA PHE A 291 3.95 -20.93 5.69
C PHE A 291 4.60 -19.58 5.97
N LYS A 292 5.73 -19.52 6.69
CA LYS A 292 6.43 -18.27 7.05
C LYS A 292 6.87 -17.37 5.89
N TRP A 293 6.88 -17.89 4.66
CA TRP A 293 7.35 -17.16 3.48
C TRP A 293 6.36 -16.07 3.04
N GLY A 294 6.89 -14.92 2.63
CA GLY A 294 6.15 -13.70 2.29
C GLY A 294 4.97 -13.89 1.34
N GLN A 295 5.13 -14.80 0.37
CA GLN A 295 4.10 -15.18 -0.59
C GLN A 295 2.83 -15.76 0.04
N ASN A 296 2.88 -16.28 1.27
CA ASN A 296 1.69 -16.79 1.96
C ASN A 296 1.01 -15.71 2.82
N TRP A 297 1.70 -14.62 3.14
CA TRP A 297 1.23 -13.58 4.05
C TRP A 297 0.78 -12.37 3.24
N VAL A 298 -0.40 -12.50 2.63
CA VAL A 298 -1.03 -11.52 1.73
C VAL A 298 -1.10 -10.15 2.41
N ARG A 299 -0.52 -9.11 1.79
CA ARG A 299 -0.58 -7.71 2.27
C ARG A 299 -1.83 -7.01 1.74
N TRP A 300 -2.26 -5.94 2.41
CA TRP A 300 -3.38 -5.09 1.95
C TRP A 300 -4.63 -5.91 1.64
N VAL A 301 -4.96 -6.85 2.53
CA VAL A 301 -6.08 -7.78 2.35
C VAL A 301 -7.37 -6.96 2.19
N SER A 302 -8.06 -7.15 1.08
CA SER A 302 -9.32 -6.47 0.75
C SER A 302 -10.51 -7.42 0.70
N GLU A 303 -10.27 -8.72 0.53
CA GLU A 303 -11.32 -9.71 0.37
C GLU A 303 -10.91 -11.10 0.86
N ILE A 304 -11.86 -11.83 1.45
CA ILE A 304 -11.76 -13.25 1.76
C ILE A 304 -13.01 -13.93 1.18
N THR A 305 -12.80 -14.79 0.18
CA THR A 305 -13.87 -15.54 -0.48
C THR A 305 -13.83 -17.00 -0.06
N ILE A 306 -14.97 -17.54 0.35
CA ILE A 306 -15.15 -18.93 0.78
C ILE A 306 -15.70 -19.74 -0.41
N SER A 307 -15.14 -20.93 -0.66
CA SER A 307 -15.55 -21.84 -1.75
C SER A 307 -15.27 -23.30 -1.46
#